data_AF-A0A6M4JQ73-F1
#
_entry.id   AF-A0A6M4JQ73-F1
#
_cell.length_a   1.000
_cell.length_b   1.000
_cell.length_c   1.000
_cell.angle_alpha   90.00
_cell.angle_beta   90.00
_cell.angle_gamma   90.00
#
_symmetry.space_group_name_H-M   'P 1'
#
loop_
_entity.id
_entity.type
_entity.pdbx_description
1 polymer ?
#
loop_
_entity_poly.entity_id
_entity_poly.type
_entity_poly.pdbx_seq_one_letter_code
_entity_poly.pdbx_strand_id
1 'polypeptide(L)'
;MNTNMVASELGVSAKTVQRWVKQLNLPAERNELGHYSFTAEDVKVLKSVQKQISEGTAIQDIHLPKSAKKRTGFLVQKTSSDTERRIEQLEQKLDTLLQQRQDESELMARMSELERQLKQKADEGVSYQLLQHRREIDDILADLQSLTSQMKEFTAHSIPETAAASEKTKTRKKPLLSLFKFQT
;
A
#
# COMPACT_ATOMS: atom_id res chain seq x y z
N MET A 1 26.15 24.32 -17.38
CA MET A 1 27.31 24.87 -16.63
C MET A 1 26.87 26.13 -15.89
N ASN A 2 27.31 26.33 -14.64
CA ASN A 2 26.99 27.53 -13.86
C ASN A 2 27.88 28.71 -14.28
N THR A 3 27.44 29.95 -14.02
CA THR A 3 28.18 31.18 -14.38
C THR A 3 29.64 31.17 -13.90
N ASN A 4 29.90 30.69 -12.68
CA ASN A 4 31.26 30.64 -12.12
C ASN A 4 32.17 29.66 -12.85
N MET A 5 31.64 28.54 -13.33
CA MET A 5 32.42 27.57 -14.11
C MET A 5 32.79 28.14 -15.47
N VAL A 6 31.84 28.78 -16.15
CA VAL A 6 32.07 29.44 -17.44
C VAL A 6 33.07 30.57 -17.30
N ALA A 7 32.98 31.35 -16.22
CA ALA A 7 33.92 32.42 -15.91
C ALA A 7 35.36 31.89 -15.75
N SER A 8 35.51 30.78 -15.01
CA SER A 8 36.80 30.10 -14.85
C SER A 8 37.35 29.57 -16.18
N GLU A 9 36.51 28.96 -17.01
CA GLU A 9 36.92 28.40 -18.31
C GLU A 9 37.37 29.48 -19.31
N LEU A 10 36.77 30.68 -19.23
CA LEU A 10 37.11 31.82 -20.08
C LEU A 10 38.21 32.72 -19.48
N GLY A 11 38.64 32.46 -18.23
CA GLY A 11 39.62 33.30 -17.54
C GLY A 11 39.12 34.73 -17.23
N VAL A 12 37.80 34.91 -17.09
CA VAL A 12 37.18 36.22 -16.79
C VAL A 12 36.37 36.17 -15.50
N SER A 13 36.00 37.32 -14.94
CA SER A 13 35.15 37.35 -13.74
C SER A 13 33.70 36.95 -14.05
N ALA A 14 33.01 36.35 -13.09
CA ALA A 14 31.58 36.00 -13.23
C ALA A 14 30.70 37.23 -13.54
N LYS A 15 31.06 38.41 -13.02
CA LYS A 15 30.38 39.68 -13.35
C LYS A 15 30.58 40.09 -14.80
N THR A 16 31.73 39.80 -15.39
CA THR A 16 32.01 40.06 -16.81
C THR A 16 31.12 39.21 -17.70
N VAL A 17 30.98 37.92 -17.38
CA VAL A 17 30.06 37.01 -18.09
C VAL A 17 28.61 37.51 -17.97
N GLN A 18 28.17 37.88 -16.77
CA GLN A 18 26.82 38.44 -16.57
C GLN A 18 26.59 39.76 -17.34
N ARG A 19 27.62 40.62 -17.43
CA ARG A 19 27.56 41.87 -18.19
C ARG A 19 27.42 41.60 -19.69
N TRP A 20 28.16 40.64 -20.23
CA TRP A 20 28.03 40.25 -21.64
C TRP A 20 26.65 39.66 -21.93
N VAL A 21 26.13 38.80 -21.04
CA VAL A 21 24.77 38.25 -21.19
C VAL A 21 23.71 39.36 -21.23
N LYS A 22 23.82 40.38 -20.37
CA LYS A 22 22.89 41.53 -20.36
C LYS A 22 23.06 42.45 -21.58
N GLN A 23 24.30 42.80 -21.94
CA GLN A 23 24.58 43.81 -22.97
C GLN A 23 24.35 43.27 -24.39
N LEU A 24 24.63 41.99 -24.62
CA LEU A 24 24.44 41.31 -25.91
C LEU A 24 23.08 40.60 -26.00
N ASN A 25 22.25 40.72 -24.96
CA ASN A 25 20.93 40.09 -24.83
C ASN A 25 20.95 38.59 -25.17
N LEU A 26 21.93 37.87 -24.62
CA LEU A 26 22.08 36.44 -24.86
C LEU A 26 20.95 35.65 -24.16
N PRO A 27 20.34 34.65 -24.82
CA PRO A 27 19.30 33.82 -24.23
C PRO A 27 19.92 32.79 -23.27
N ALA A 28 20.50 33.25 -22.16
CA ALA A 28 20.98 32.36 -21.11
C ALA A 28 19.79 31.85 -20.29
N GLU A 29 19.61 30.54 -20.22
CA GLU A 29 18.57 29.92 -19.42
C GLU A 29 18.82 30.20 -17.92
N ARG A 30 17.74 30.32 -17.16
CA ARG A 30 17.81 30.42 -15.69
C ARG A 30 17.31 29.11 -15.13
N ASN A 31 18.09 28.50 -14.24
CA ASN A 31 17.63 27.34 -13.50
C ASN A 31 16.53 27.74 -12.50
N GLU A 32 15.91 26.75 -11.86
CA GLU A 32 14.82 26.93 -10.87
C GLU A 32 15.21 27.85 -9.69
N LEU A 33 16.51 27.97 -9.40
CA LEU A 33 17.07 28.84 -8.36
C LEU A 33 17.40 30.27 -8.86
N GLY A 34 17.06 30.61 -10.11
CA GLY A 34 17.25 31.95 -10.69
C GLY A 34 18.68 32.28 -11.13
N HIS A 35 19.63 31.35 -11.03
CA HIS A 35 21.01 31.51 -11.53
C HIS A 35 21.10 31.17 -13.03
N TYR A 36 22.00 31.85 -13.76
CA TYR A 36 22.24 31.56 -15.17
C TYR A 36 22.90 30.19 -15.36
N SER A 37 22.27 29.36 -16.19
CA SER A 37 22.83 28.13 -16.74
C SER A 37 23.20 28.31 -18.20
N PHE A 38 24.39 27.83 -18.54
CA PHE A 38 24.95 27.90 -19.89
C PHE A 38 25.11 26.50 -20.44
N THR A 39 24.67 26.30 -21.67
CA THR A 39 24.96 25.09 -22.46
C THR A 39 26.36 25.19 -23.07
N ALA A 40 26.88 24.07 -23.60
CA ALA A 40 28.17 24.07 -24.29
C ALA A 40 28.19 25.01 -25.51
N GLU A 41 27.03 25.23 -26.15
CA GLU A 41 26.90 26.17 -27.27
C GLU A 41 27.00 27.63 -26.79
N ASP A 42 26.40 27.97 -25.64
CA ASP A 42 26.48 29.32 -25.08
C ASP A 42 27.91 29.68 -24.70
N VAL A 43 28.68 28.71 -24.19
CA VAL A 43 30.11 28.90 -23.89
C VAL A 43 30.91 29.19 -25.16
N LYS A 44 30.61 28.55 -26.30
CA LYS A 44 31.24 28.87 -27.60
C LYS A 44 30.92 30.28 -28.06
N VAL A 45 29.67 30.73 -27.89
CA VAL A 45 29.28 32.11 -28.19
C VAL A 45 30.07 33.08 -27.31
N LEU A 46 30.17 32.83 -26.01
CA LEU A 46 30.96 33.67 -25.09
C LEU A 46 32.45 33.68 -25.44
N LYS A 47 33.05 32.57 -25.92
CA LYS A 47 34.42 32.54 -26.46
C LYS A 47 34.58 33.42 -27.69
N SER A 48 33.59 33.42 -28.59
CA SER A 48 33.62 34.28 -29.77
C SER A 48 33.52 35.77 -29.41
N VAL A 49 32.69 36.12 -28.43
CA VAL A 49 32.56 37.47 -27.88
C VAL A 49 33.88 37.91 -27.24
N GLN A 50 34.51 37.05 -26.44
CA GLN A 50 35.81 37.33 -25.83
C GLN A 50 36.88 37.64 -26.87
N LYS A 51 36.93 36.87 -27.96
CA LYS A 51 37.88 37.09 -29.06
C LYS A 51 37.65 38.44 -29.74
N GLN A 52 36.40 38.79 -30.06
CA GLN A 52 36.06 40.07 -30.69
C GLN A 52 36.40 41.28 -29.80
N ILE A 53 36.21 41.14 -28.48
CA ILE A 53 36.61 42.18 -27.50
C ILE A 53 38.14 42.31 -27.46
N SER A 54 38.88 41.20 -27.48
CA SER A 54 40.35 41.23 -27.49
C SER A 54 40.94 41.84 -28.76
N GLU A 55 40.21 41.78 -29.88
CA GLU A 55 40.58 42.37 -31.18
C GLU A 55 40.22 43.87 -31.28
N GLY A 56 39.70 44.47 -30.20
CA GLY A 56 39.40 45.91 -30.14
C GLY A 56 37.98 46.30 -30.57
N THR A 57 37.09 45.34 -30.78
CA THR A 57 35.69 45.62 -31.13
C THR A 57 34.92 46.09 -29.89
N ALA A 58 34.22 47.22 -30.01
CA ALA A 58 33.39 47.74 -28.93
C ALA A 58 32.26 46.73 -28.61
N ILE A 59 31.98 46.52 -27.32
CA ILE A 59 31.00 45.54 -26.83
C ILE A 59 29.60 45.73 -27.43
N GLN A 60 29.26 46.94 -27.88
CA GLN A 60 27.97 47.26 -28.47
C GLN A 60 27.84 46.85 -29.95
N ASP A 61 28.97 46.68 -30.66
CA ASP A 61 29.03 46.35 -32.09
C ASP A 61 29.36 44.88 -32.37
N ILE A 62 29.46 44.06 -31.31
CA ILE A 62 29.73 42.63 -31.39
C ILE A 62 28.56 41.96 -32.08
N HIS A 63 28.78 41.54 -33.32
CA HIS A 63 27.85 40.73 -34.07
C HIS A 63 27.99 39.28 -33.58
N LEU A 64 27.02 38.88 -32.75
CA LEU A 64 26.89 37.48 -32.35
C LEU A 64 26.74 36.62 -33.61
N PRO A 65 27.46 35.49 -33.74
CA PRO A 65 27.08 34.49 -34.71
C PRO A 65 25.65 34.10 -34.36
N LYS A 66 24.70 34.43 -35.25
CA LYS A 66 23.31 34.03 -35.12
C LYS A 66 23.31 32.51 -35.11
N SER A 67 23.43 31.90 -33.92
CA SER A 67 23.08 30.49 -33.75
C SER A 67 21.65 30.43 -34.25
N ALA A 68 21.46 29.68 -35.32
CA ALA A 68 20.14 29.50 -35.89
C ALA A 68 19.27 29.04 -34.72
N LYS A 69 18.42 29.95 -34.21
CA LYS A 69 17.35 29.60 -33.28
C LYS A 69 16.69 28.44 -33.99
N LYS A 70 16.83 27.22 -33.45
CA LYS A 70 16.12 26.07 -33.96
C LYS A 70 14.68 26.53 -33.89
N ARG A 71 14.11 26.90 -35.03
CA ARG A 71 12.67 27.08 -35.14
C ARG A 71 12.16 25.77 -34.60
N THR A 72 11.44 25.79 -33.49
CA THR A 72 10.63 24.67 -33.03
C THR A 72 9.45 24.51 -33.98
N GLY A 73 9.72 24.50 -35.29
CA GLY A 73 8.87 23.83 -36.24
C GLY A 73 9.17 22.36 -36.01
N PHE A 74 8.13 21.61 -35.68
CA PHE A 74 8.17 20.16 -35.70
C PHE A 74 8.58 19.72 -37.11
N LEU A 75 9.86 19.42 -37.31
CA LEU A 75 10.30 18.70 -38.49
C LEU A 75 9.82 17.27 -38.25
N VAL A 76 8.79 16.85 -38.97
CA VAL A 76 8.41 15.43 -39.09
C VAL A 76 9.60 14.74 -39.77
N GLN A 77 10.64 14.42 -39.02
CA GLN A 77 11.64 13.48 -39.49
C GLN A 77 10.92 12.14 -39.60
N LYS A 78 10.86 11.60 -40.81
CA LYS A 78 10.44 10.24 -41.06
C LYS A 78 11.22 9.35 -40.09
N THR A 79 10.49 8.76 -39.15
CA THR A 79 11.01 7.83 -38.15
C THR A 79 11.87 6.78 -38.86
N SER A 80 13.06 6.49 -38.33
CA SER A 80 13.80 5.34 -38.83
C SER A 80 12.96 4.08 -38.56
N SER A 81 13.04 3.07 -39.43
CA SER A 81 12.27 1.82 -39.27
C SER A 81 12.43 1.20 -37.87
N ASP A 82 13.59 1.38 -37.23
CA ASP A 82 13.83 0.94 -35.85
C ASP A 82 13.05 1.76 -34.80
N THR A 83 12.87 3.06 -35.00
CA THR A 83 12.02 3.88 -34.14
C THR A 83 10.54 3.54 -34.29
N GLU A 84 10.07 3.22 -35.49
CA GLU A 84 8.68 2.77 -35.73
C GLU A 84 8.40 1.45 -35.02
N ARG A 85 9.30 0.47 -35.14
CA ARG A 85 9.21 -0.81 -34.41
C ARG A 85 9.23 -0.62 -32.90
N ARG A 86 10.03 0.33 -32.40
CA ARG A 86 10.08 0.61 -30.96
C ARG A 86 8.79 1.24 -30.46
N ILE A 87 8.17 2.12 -31.25
CA ILE A 87 6.88 2.72 -30.94
C ILE A 87 5.79 1.64 -30.90
N GLU A 88 5.73 0.76 -31.91
CA GLU A 88 4.77 -0.34 -31.96
C GLU A 88 4.92 -1.31 -30.76
N GLN A 89 6.15 -1.63 -30.36
CA GLN A 89 6.39 -2.43 -29.14
C GLN A 89 5.90 -1.74 -27.86
N LEU A 90 6.05 -0.42 -27.78
CA LEU A 90 5.59 0.35 -26.62
C LEU A 90 4.06 0.43 -26.57
N GLU A 91 3.41 0.58 -27.73
CA GLU A 91 1.96 0.55 -27.86
C GLU A 91 1.40 -0.81 -27.41
N GLN A 92 1.94 -1.92 -27.93
CA GLN A 92 1.55 -3.26 -27.50
C GLN A 92 1.74 -3.47 -25.99
N LYS A 93 2.87 -3.01 -25.44
CA LYS A 93 3.12 -3.12 -23.99
C LYS A 93 2.11 -2.30 -23.19
N LEU A 94 1.75 -1.11 -23.67
CA LEU A 94 0.78 -0.26 -23.00
C LEU A 94 -0.61 -0.91 -22.98
N ASP A 95 -1.03 -1.50 -24.10
CA ASP A 95 -2.29 -2.26 -24.19
C ASP A 95 -2.32 -3.44 -23.21
N THR A 96 -1.22 -4.21 -23.13
CA THR A 96 -1.15 -5.33 -22.17
C THR A 96 -1.24 -4.86 -20.72
N LEU A 97 -0.63 -3.72 -20.37
CA LEU A 97 -0.70 -3.17 -19.02
C LEU A 97 -2.10 -2.63 -18.69
N LEU A 98 -2.76 -1.99 -19.66
CA LEU A 98 -4.14 -1.52 -19.47
C LEU A 98 -5.09 -2.69 -19.26
N GLN A 99 -4.93 -3.77 -20.02
CA GLN A 99 -5.75 -4.96 -19.87
C GLN A 99 -5.51 -5.67 -18.54
N GLN A 100 -4.25 -5.84 -18.12
CA GLN A 100 -3.92 -6.37 -16.79
C GLN A 100 -4.58 -5.58 -15.66
N ARG A 101 -4.56 -4.25 -15.75
CA ARG A 101 -5.18 -3.37 -14.75
C ARG A 101 -6.71 -3.51 -14.71
N GLN A 102 -7.34 -3.76 -15.85
CA GLN A 102 -8.78 -4.04 -15.91
C GLN A 102 -9.10 -5.40 -15.28
N ASP A 103 -8.35 -6.44 -15.62
CA ASP A 103 -8.52 -7.79 -15.08
C ASP A 103 -8.33 -7.82 -13.55
N GLU A 104 -7.32 -7.11 -13.02
CA GLU A 104 -7.10 -6.93 -11.58
C GLU A 104 -8.30 -6.26 -10.90
N SER A 105 -8.86 -5.22 -11.51
CA SER A 105 -10.04 -4.53 -10.98
C SER A 105 -11.27 -5.44 -10.96
N GLU A 106 -11.47 -6.25 -12.00
CA GLU A 106 -12.58 -7.21 -12.05
C GLU A 106 -12.42 -8.29 -10.98
N LEU A 107 -11.22 -8.84 -10.82
CA LEU A 107 -10.93 -9.85 -9.80
C LEU A 107 -11.18 -9.30 -8.39
N MET A 108 -10.74 -8.08 -8.11
CA MET A 108 -10.97 -7.42 -6.82
C MET A 108 -12.46 -7.20 -6.53
N ALA A 109 -13.24 -6.80 -7.55
CA ALA A 109 -14.69 -6.65 -7.40
C ALA A 109 -15.38 -8.00 -7.10
N ARG A 110 -15.00 -9.06 -7.81
CA ARG A 110 -15.51 -10.42 -7.54
C ARG A 110 -15.13 -10.90 -6.14
N MET A 111 -13.90 -10.64 -5.70
CA MET A 111 -13.42 -11.02 -4.37
C MET A 111 -14.21 -10.30 -3.27
N SER A 112 -14.45 -9.00 -3.42
CA SER A 112 -15.27 -8.23 -2.47
C SER A 112 -16.71 -8.74 -2.38
N GLU A 113 -17.32 -9.13 -3.51
CA GLU A 113 -18.66 -9.71 -3.49
C GLU A 113 -18.68 -11.09 -2.82
N LEU A 114 -17.68 -11.93 -3.06
CA LEU A 114 -17.55 -13.23 -2.38
C LEU A 114 -17.35 -13.07 -0.87
N GLU A 115 -16.53 -12.11 -0.43
CA GLU A 115 -16.36 -11.79 0.99
C GLU A 115 -17.69 -11.34 1.63
N ARG A 116 -18.48 -10.53 0.92
CA ARG A 116 -19.81 -10.09 1.37
C ARG A 116 -20.77 -11.27 1.52
N GLN A 117 -20.83 -12.16 0.51
CA GLN A 117 -21.67 -13.35 0.55
C GLN A 117 -21.25 -14.33 1.65
N LEU A 118 -19.94 -14.51 1.84
CA LEU A 118 -19.41 -15.37 2.89
C LEU A 118 -19.79 -14.83 4.27
N LYS A 119 -19.65 -13.52 4.49
CA LYS A 119 -20.06 -12.85 5.73
C LYS A 119 -21.55 -13.03 5.99
N GLN A 120 -22.39 -12.80 4.99
CA GLN A 120 -23.83 -13.00 5.12
C GLN A 120 -24.18 -14.45 5.49
N LYS A 121 -23.57 -15.44 4.82
CA LYS A 121 -23.83 -16.86 5.15
C LYS A 121 -23.33 -17.25 6.53
N ALA A 122 -22.20 -16.70 6.97
CA ALA A 122 -21.71 -16.91 8.32
C ALA A 122 -22.70 -16.33 9.35
N ASP A 123 -23.21 -15.12 9.11
CA ASP A 123 -24.18 -14.46 9.99
C ASP A 123 -25.52 -15.21 10.05
N GLU A 124 -26.03 -15.69 8.91
CA GLU A 124 -27.29 -16.45 8.84
C GLU A 124 -27.20 -17.80 9.57
N GLY A 125 -26.13 -18.56 9.33
CA GLY A 125 -25.92 -19.86 9.98
C GLY A 125 -25.73 -19.73 11.49
N VAL A 126 -24.94 -18.76 11.93
CA VAL A 126 -24.67 -18.50 13.35
C VAL A 126 -25.91 -17.97 14.06
N SER A 127 -26.69 -17.08 13.43
CA SER A 127 -27.93 -16.56 14.01
C SER A 127 -28.97 -17.65 14.23
N TYR A 128 -29.14 -18.55 13.25
CA TYR A 128 -30.05 -19.68 13.42
C TYR A 128 -29.60 -20.61 14.56
N GLN A 129 -28.30 -20.94 14.63
CA GLN A 129 -27.76 -21.79 15.70
C GLN A 129 -27.94 -21.15 17.08
N LEU A 130 -27.67 -19.86 17.23
CA LEU A 130 -27.88 -19.14 18.49
C LEU A 130 -29.35 -19.17 18.93
N LEU A 131 -30.27 -18.95 17.99
CA LEU A 131 -31.71 -18.99 18.29
C LEU A 131 -32.15 -20.41 18.70
N GLN A 132 -31.64 -21.43 18.01
CA GLN A 132 -31.91 -22.82 18.31
C GLN A 132 -31.37 -23.21 19.69
N HIS A 133 -30.11 -22.88 19.99
CA HIS A 133 -29.53 -23.13 21.31
C HIS A 133 -30.27 -22.41 22.42
N ARG A 134 -30.80 -21.19 22.18
CA ARG A 134 -31.61 -20.49 23.17
C ARG A 134 -32.91 -21.25 23.47
N ARG A 135 -33.58 -21.79 22.45
CA ARG A 135 -34.78 -22.62 22.65
C ARG A 135 -34.45 -23.90 23.42
N GLU A 136 -33.37 -24.58 23.06
CA GLU A 136 -32.92 -25.78 23.77
C GLU A 136 -32.61 -25.49 25.25
N ILE A 137 -31.99 -24.34 25.55
CA ILE A 137 -31.75 -23.91 26.93
C ILE A 137 -33.08 -23.65 27.67
N ASP A 138 -34.03 -22.96 27.04
CA ASP A 138 -35.33 -22.66 27.63
C ASP A 138 -36.11 -23.95 27.93
N ASP A 139 -36.09 -24.93 27.02
CA ASP A 139 -36.70 -26.25 27.20
C ASP A 139 -36.04 -27.02 28.36
N ILE A 140 -34.70 -27.05 28.42
CA ILE A 140 -33.96 -27.69 29.52
C ILE A 140 -34.30 -27.03 30.86
N LEU A 141 -34.45 -25.70 30.90
CA LEU A 141 -34.82 -24.99 32.12
C LEU A 141 -36.24 -25.34 32.57
N ALA A 142 -37.19 -25.49 31.65
CA ALA A 142 -38.55 -25.93 31.96
C ALA A 142 -38.57 -27.36 32.54
N ASP A 143 -37.79 -28.28 31.95
CA ASP A 143 -37.64 -29.64 32.46
C ASP A 143 -37.00 -29.67 33.86
N LEU A 144 -35.98 -28.84 34.08
CA LEU A 144 -35.33 -28.71 35.40
C LEU A 144 -36.33 -28.16 36.43
N GLN A 145 -37.14 -27.17 36.07
CA GLN A 145 -38.20 -26.66 36.94
C GLN A 145 -39.25 -27.72 37.28
N SER A 146 -39.67 -28.51 36.29
CA SER A 146 -40.58 -29.65 36.50
C SER A 146 -39.98 -30.67 37.45
N LEU A 147 -38.73 -31.10 37.21
CA LEU A 147 -38.03 -32.07 38.05
C LEU A 147 -37.82 -31.54 39.48
N THR A 148 -37.47 -30.26 39.62
CA THR A 148 -37.33 -29.58 40.91
C THR A 148 -38.67 -29.55 41.66
N SER A 149 -39.77 -29.33 40.94
CA SER A 149 -41.12 -29.30 41.52
C SER A 149 -41.55 -30.69 41.98
N GLN A 150 -41.30 -31.72 41.16
CA GLN A 150 -41.52 -33.12 41.54
C GLN A 150 -40.67 -33.51 42.76
N MET A 151 -39.39 -33.14 42.81
CA MET A 151 -38.55 -33.39 44.00
C MET A 151 -39.07 -32.67 45.24
N LYS A 152 -39.52 -31.42 45.13
CA LYS A 152 -40.15 -30.70 46.25
C LYS A 152 -41.41 -31.39 46.73
N GLU A 153 -42.22 -31.91 45.83
CA GLU A 153 -43.44 -32.65 46.18
C GLU A 153 -43.11 -33.98 46.86
N PHE A 154 -42.18 -34.77 46.33
CA PHE A 154 -41.72 -36.02 46.96
C PHE A 154 -41.08 -35.81 48.34
N THR A 155 -40.27 -34.76 48.50
CA THR A 155 -39.63 -34.44 49.79
C THR A 155 -40.62 -33.88 50.81
N ALA A 156 -41.65 -33.13 50.37
CA ALA A 156 -42.72 -32.65 51.23
C ALA A 156 -43.61 -33.78 51.77
N HIS A 157 -43.75 -34.88 51.03
CA HIS A 157 -44.54 -36.06 51.44
C HIS A 157 -43.73 -37.11 52.23
N SER A 158 -42.43 -36.89 52.53
CA SER A 158 -41.54 -37.88 53.18
C SER A 158 -41.30 -37.67 54.69
N ILE A 159 -42.11 -36.90 55.42
CA ILE A 159 -42.02 -36.83 56.90
C ILE A 159 -43.46 -36.90 57.45
N PRO A 160 -43.86 -38.02 58.09
CA PRO A 160 -43.46 -38.31 59.48
C PRO A 160 -43.19 -39.81 59.82
N GLU A 161 -42.78 -40.06 61.08
CA GLU A 161 -42.46 -41.34 61.76
C GLU A 161 -41.02 -41.86 61.58
N THR A 162 -40.17 -42.06 62.61
CA THR A 162 -40.44 -42.55 63.96
C THR A 162 -39.31 -42.12 64.91
N ALA A 163 -39.67 -41.50 66.04
CA ALA A 163 -38.87 -41.60 67.26
C ALA A 163 -39.46 -42.75 68.08
N ALA A 164 -38.67 -43.83 68.30
CA ALA A 164 -38.73 -44.79 69.42
C ALA A 164 -38.45 -46.26 68.99
N ALA A 165 -37.24 -46.74 69.24
CA ALA A 165 -36.90 -48.12 69.64
C ALA A 165 -35.37 -48.16 69.87
N SER A 166 -34.89 -47.97 71.10
CA SER A 166 -34.60 -49.04 72.06
C SER A 166 -33.54 -50.04 71.60
N GLU A 167 -32.42 -50.01 72.32
CA GLU A 167 -31.60 -51.15 72.76
C GLU A 167 -30.42 -51.70 71.91
N LYS A 168 -29.23 -51.49 72.48
CA LYS A 168 -28.20 -52.47 72.86
C LYS A 168 -27.73 -53.48 71.78
N THR A 169 -26.45 -53.42 71.39
CA THR A 169 -25.37 -54.39 71.77
C THR A 169 -24.17 -54.41 70.79
N LYS A 170 -22.99 -54.11 71.35
CA LYS A 170 -21.63 -54.69 71.16
C LYS A 170 -21.20 -55.38 69.83
N THR A 171 -20.14 -54.80 69.24
CA THR A 171 -18.88 -55.39 68.70
C THR A 171 -18.89 -56.76 67.96
N ARG A 172 -18.33 -56.81 66.73
CA ARG A 172 -17.22 -57.74 66.37
C ARG A 172 -16.54 -57.42 65.02
N LYS A 173 -15.29 -57.88 64.93
CA LYS A 173 -14.20 -57.54 63.99
C LYS A 173 -14.35 -58.18 62.59
N LYS A 174 -13.70 -57.58 61.57
CA LYS A 174 -13.30 -58.18 60.25
C LYS A 174 -12.36 -59.41 60.49
N PRO A 175 -12.02 -60.32 59.53
CA PRO A 175 -11.86 -60.13 58.07
C PRO A 175 -12.05 -61.39 57.14
N LEU A 176 -11.62 -61.25 55.87
CA LEU A 176 -11.30 -62.28 54.84
C LEU A 176 -12.53 -62.97 54.19
N LEU A 177 -12.69 -62.91 52.87
CA LEU A 177 -11.87 -63.67 51.93
C LEU A 177 -11.59 -62.90 50.63
N SER A 178 -10.30 -62.76 50.33
CA SER A 178 -9.80 -62.61 48.98
C SER A 178 -9.97 -63.93 48.21
N LEU A 179 -10.64 -63.87 47.07
CA LEU A 179 -10.45 -64.79 45.95
C LEU A 179 -9.86 -63.91 44.85
N PHE A 180 -8.52 -63.86 44.72
CA PHE A 180 -7.76 -64.61 43.68
C PHE A 180 -8.33 -64.36 42.27
N LYS A 181 -7.57 -64.10 41.20
CA LYS A 181 -6.16 -63.88 40.84
C LYS A 181 -6.28 -63.55 39.31
N PHE A 182 -5.66 -62.49 38.82
CA PHE A 182 -4.43 -62.49 37.99
C PHE A 182 -4.46 -63.32 36.70
N GLN A 183 -3.85 -62.71 35.65
CA GLN A 183 -3.26 -63.28 34.43
C GLN A 183 -4.22 -63.40 33.23
N THR A 184 -3.92 -62.91 32.02
CA THR A 184 -2.71 -62.31 31.41
C THR A 184 -3.15 -61.47 30.22
#